data_AF-A0A7K0AB45-F1
#
_entry.id   AF-A0A7K0AB45-F1
#
_cell.length_a   1.000
_cell.length_b   1.000
_cell.length_c   1.000
_cell.angle_alpha   90.00
_cell.angle_beta   90.00
_cell.angle_gamma   90.00
#
_symmetry.space_group_name_H-M   'P 1'
#
loop_
_entity.id
_entity.type
_entity.pdbx_description
1 polymer ?
#
loop_
_entity_poly.entity_id
_entity_poly.type
_entity_poly.pdbx_seq_one_letter_code
_entity_poly.pdbx_strand_id
1 'polypeptide(L)'
;MRALLEAAGLEVTSTRSPLGTVKFGSIDEFVKTEVEATPIIDRITEEVYDAILRDSRVALESFTTEGGRIEIPIRGHLITAERA
;
A
#
# COMPACT_ATOMS: atom_id res chain seq x y z
N MET A 1 -15.30 6.25 7.55
CA MET A 1 -15.38 4.77 7.67
C MET A 1 -16.51 4.33 8.57
N ARG A 2 -16.50 4.66 9.88
CA ARG A 2 -17.58 4.31 10.83
C ARG A 2 -19.00 4.66 10.33
N ALA A 3 -19.23 5.92 9.95
CA ALA A 3 -20.54 6.35 9.44
C ALA A 3 -21.01 5.59 8.20
N LEU A 4 -20.09 5.11 7.34
CA LEU A 4 -20.45 4.30 6.17
C LEU A 4 -20.89 2.88 6.56
N LEU A 5 -20.25 2.31 7.61
CA LEU A 5 -20.61 1.00 8.14
C LEU A 5 -21.96 1.06 8.88
N GLU A 6 -22.16 2.09 9.69
CA GLU A 6 -23.44 2.34 10.38
C GLU A 6 -24.57 2.59 9.38
N ALA A 7 -24.33 3.37 8.32
CA ALA A 7 -25.29 3.56 7.23
C ALA A 7 -25.62 2.25 6.49
N ALA A 8 -24.72 1.26 6.51
CA ALA A 8 -24.95 -0.08 5.98
C ALA A 8 -25.63 -1.03 6.98
N GLY A 9 -26.04 -0.55 8.17
CA GLY A 9 -26.67 -1.36 9.21
C GLY A 9 -25.70 -2.22 10.02
N LEU A 10 -24.41 -1.85 10.04
CA LEU A 10 -23.38 -2.55 10.78
C LEU A 10 -22.99 -1.78 12.04
N GLU A 11 -22.94 -2.46 13.17
CA GLU A 11 -22.39 -1.95 14.42
C GLU A 11 -20.89 -2.29 14.51
N VAL A 12 -20.05 -1.28 14.68
CA VAL A 12 -18.60 -1.47 14.78
C VAL A 12 -18.22 -1.91 16.20
N THR A 13 -17.80 -3.17 16.33
CA THR A 13 -17.39 -3.78 17.61
C THR A 13 -15.91 -3.57 17.92
N SER A 14 -15.05 -3.40 16.90
CA SER A 14 -13.63 -3.14 17.10
C SER A 14 -13.00 -2.35 15.97
N THR A 15 -11.99 -1.54 16.29
CA THR A 15 -11.11 -0.91 15.32
C THR A 15 -9.68 -1.03 15.80
N ARG A 16 -8.79 -1.53 14.95
CA ARG A 16 -7.36 -1.64 15.21
C ARG A 16 -6.58 -1.05 14.05
N SER A 17 -5.40 -0.52 14.35
CA SER A 17 -4.51 0.00 13.32
C SER A 17 -3.07 -0.50 13.50
N PRO A 18 -2.83 -1.82 13.29
CA PRO A 18 -1.50 -2.38 13.44
C PRO A 18 -0.53 -1.77 12.43
N LEU A 19 0.71 -1.56 12.87
CA LEU A 19 1.84 -1.29 11.98
C LEU A 19 2.47 -2.63 11.60
N GLY A 20 2.37 -2.99 10.33
CA GLY A 20 3.03 -4.14 9.73
C GLY A 20 4.22 -3.73 8.87
N THR A 21 4.81 -4.71 8.20
CA THR A 21 5.93 -4.50 7.28
C THR A 21 5.64 -5.22 5.98
N VAL A 22 5.67 -4.47 4.88
CA VAL A 22 5.59 -4.99 3.52
C VAL A 22 7.00 -5.32 3.05
N LYS A 23 7.17 -6.44 2.33
CA LYS A 23 8.48 -6.92 1.89
C LYS A 23 8.44 -7.27 0.41
N PHE A 24 9.40 -6.74 -0.33
CA PHE A 24 9.61 -7.04 -1.75
C PHE A 24 11.09 -7.24 -2.03
N GLY A 25 11.42 -8.07 -3.01
CA GLY A 25 12.80 -8.38 -3.39
C GLY A 25 13.57 -7.18 -3.93
N SER A 26 12.89 -6.12 -4.39
CA SER A 26 13.50 -4.85 -4.79
C SER A 26 12.49 -3.69 -4.78
N ILE A 27 12.97 -2.46 -4.90
CA ILE A 27 12.13 -1.26 -5.13
C ILE A 27 11.31 -1.42 -6.41
N ASP A 28 11.92 -1.91 -7.49
CA ASP A 28 11.27 -2.06 -8.79
C ASP A 28 10.11 -3.06 -8.72
N GLU A 29 10.29 -4.17 -8.01
CA GLU A 29 9.23 -5.16 -7.79
C GLU A 29 8.05 -4.58 -7.00
N PHE A 30 8.34 -3.76 -5.98
CA PHE A 30 7.30 -3.06 -5.23
C PHE A 30 6.53 -2.06 -6.09
N VAL A 31 7.23 -1.18 -6.80
CA VAL A 31 6.61 -0.18 -7.68
C VAL A 31 5.78 -0.86 -8.75
N LYS A 32 6.32 -1.91 -9.38
CA LYS A 32 5.59 -2.70 -10.35
C LYS A 32 4.30 -3.24 -9.76
N THR A 33 4.38 -3.88 -8.60
CA THR A 33 3.21 -4.46 -7.93
C THR A 33 2.15 -3.40 -7.64
N GLU A 34 2.52 -2.27 -7.05
CA GLU A 34 1.55 -1.24 -6.65
C GLU A 34 1.00 -0.44 -7.83
N VAL A 35 1.81 -0.18 -8.86
CA VAL A 35 1.39 0.57 -10.04
C VAL A 35 0.55 -0.30 -10.97
N GLU A 36 1.00 -1.52 -11.29
CA GLU A 36 0.28 -2.43 -12.18
C GLU A 36 -0.99 -3.02 -11.54
N ALA A 37 -1.06 -3.12 -10.21
CA ALA A 37 -2.28 -3.58 -9.52
C ALA A 37 -3.40 -2.53 -9.45
N THR A 38 -3.18 -1.32 -9.96
CA THR A 38 -4.18 -0.25 -9.91
C THR A 38 -4.49 0.32 -11.29
N PRO A 39 -5.64 0.98 -11.49
CA PRO A 39 -5.99 1.60 -12.77
C PRO A 39 -5.05 2.73 -13.23
N ILE A 40 -4.01 3.07 -12.45
CA ILE A 40 -3.06 4.11 -12.82
C ILE A 40 -2.20 3.66 -14.01
N ILE A 41 -1.90 2.36 -14.15
CA ILE A 41 -1.06 1.84 -15.24
C ILE A 41 -1.67 2.13 -16.62
N ASP A 42 -3.00 2.05 -16.73
CA ASP A 42 -3.73 2.34 -17.97
C ASP A 42 -3.83 3.84 -18.29
N ARG A 43 -3.32 4.71 -17.39
CA ARG A 43 -3.47 6.17 -17.45
C ARG A 43 -2.16 6.92 -17.58
N ILE A 44 -1.03 6.22 -17.63
CA ILE A 44 0.30 6.79 -17.72
C ILE A 44 1.02 6.26 -18.95
N THR A 45 1.94 7.06 -19.49
CA THR A 45 2.83 6.60 -20.56
C THR A 45 4.00 5.81 -19.97
N GLU A 46 4.73 5.10 -20.83
CA GLU A 46 5.94 4.39 -20.45
C GLU A 46 7.00 5.36 -19.85
N GLU A 47 7.13 6.57 -20.41
CA GLU A 47 8.08 7.56 -19.90
C GLU A 47 7.73 8.03 -18.48
N VAL A 48 6.42 8.13 -18.17
CA VAL A 48 5.94 8.46 -16.83
C VAL A 48 6.20 7.29 -15.88
N TYR A 49 5.95 6.05 -16.32
CA TYR A 49 6.26 4.86 -15.54
C TYR A 49 7.75 4.77 -15.19
N ASP A 50 8.63 5.04 -16.15
CA ASP A 50 10.09 5.09 -15.94
C ASP A 50 10.50 6.20 -14.97
N ALA A 51 9.84 7.36 -15.03
CA ALA A 51 10.07 8.43 -14.05
C ALA A 51 9.66 8.00 -12.64
N ILE A 52 8.51 7.35 -12.48
CA ILE A 52 8.05 6.80 -11.20
C ILE A 52 9.07 5.81 -10.65
N LEU A 53 9.61 4.90 -11.48
CA LEU A 53 10.64 3.95 -11.04
C LEU A 53 11.90 4.66 -10.54
N ARG A 54 12.43 5.63 -11.30
CA ARG A 54 13.63 6.39 -10.89
C ARG A 54 13.41 7.13 -9.59
N ASP A 55 12.31 7.85 -9.47
CA ASP A 55 12.02 8.67 -8.29
C ASP A 55 11.74 7.78 -7.07
N SER A 56 11.08 6.64 -7.26
CA SER A 56 10.83 5.66 -6.19
C SER A 56 12.12 5.04 -5.67
N ARG A 57 13.12 4.77 -6.53
CA ARG A 57 14.43 4.28 -6.08
C ARG A 57 15.10 5.23 -5.11
N VAL A 58 15.01 6.53 -5.36
CA VAL A 58 15.55 7.56 -4.46
C VAL A 58 14.70 7.65 -3.18
N ALA A 59 13.38 7.74 -3.32
CA ALA A 59 12.48 7.94 -2.18
C ALA A 59 12.47 6.76 -1.20
N LEU A 60 12.64 5.53 -1.70
CA LEU A 60 12.55 4.30 -0.93
C LEU A 60 13.91 3.71 -0.54
N GLU A 61 15.02 4.36 -0.92
CA GLU A 61 16.38 3.90 -0.63
C GLU A 61 16.57 3.54 0.86
N SER A 62 16.07 4.41 1.76
CA SER A 62 16.17 4.21 3.21
C SER A 62 15.44 2.98 3.77
N PHE A 63 14.55 2.36 2.99
CA PHE A 63 13.86 1.11 3.34
C PHE A 63 14.54 -0.14 2.76
N THR A 64 15.63 0.04 2.01
CA THR A 64 16.39 -1.05 1.41
C THR A 64 17.32 -1.67 2.46
N THR A 65 17.28 -2.99 2.59
CA THR A 65 18.19 -3.74 3.45
C THR A 65 19.53 -3.95 2.77
N GLU A 66 20.54 -4.36 3.53
CA GLU A 66 21.87 -4.70 3.01
C GLU A 66 21.85 -5.75 1.88
N GLY A 67 20.81 -6.61 1.84
CA GLY A 67 20.61 -7.62 0.80
C GLY A 67 19.82 -7.17 -0.43
N GLY A 68 19.51 -5.88 -0.57
CA GLY A 68 18.78 -5.32 -1.72
C GLY A 68 17.25 -5.50 -1.70
N ARG A 69 16.73 -6.25 -0.71
CA ARG A 69 15.30 -6.34 -0.40
C ARG A 69 14.82 -5.01 0.19
N ILE A 70 13.54 -4.68 0.03
CA ILE A 70 12.93 -3.56 0.77
C ILE A 70 12.01 -4.04 1.89
N GLU A 71 11.98 -3.27 2.99
CA GLU A 71 11.05 -3.46 4.09
C GLU A 71 10.38 -2.14 4.46
N ILE A 72 9.12 -1.96 4.04
CA ILE A 72 8.38 -0.70 4.22
C ILE A 72 7.35 -0.85 5.35
N PRO A 73 7.32 0.05 6.35
CA PRO A 73 6.27 0.06 7.36
C PRO A 73 4.93 0.44 6.74
N ILE A 74 3.91 -0.39 6.93
CA ILE A 74 2.53 -0.11 6.50
C ILE A 74 1.59 -0.09 7.69
N ARG A 75 0.68 0.89 7.73
CA ARG A 75 -0.37 0.95 8.73
C ARG A 75 -1.69 0.49 8.11
N GLY A 76 -2.18 -0.67 8.54
CA GLY A 76 -3.49 -1.16 8.14
C GLY A 76 -4.59 -0.59 9.02
N HIS A 77 -5.81 -0.44 8.49
CA HIS A 77 -7.00 -0.19 9.29
C HIS A 77 -7.88 -1.46 9.26
N LEU A 78 -7.97 -2.14 10.40
CA LEU A 78 -8.79 -3.33 10.58
C LEU A 78 -10.03 -2.94 11.37
N ILE A 79 -11.20 -3.21 10.81
CA ILE A 79 -12.49 -2.91 11.45
C ILE A 79 -13.27 -4.21 11.52
N THR A 80 -13.73 -4.55 12.72
CA THR A 80 -14.69 -5.62 12.94
C THR A 80 -16.04 -4.97 13.21
N ALA A 81 -17.04 -5.41 12.47
CA ALA A 81 -18.41 -4.96 12.62
C ALA A 81 -19.35 -6.14 12.46
N GLU A 82 -20.49 -6.09 13.14
CA GLU A 82 -21.54 -7.09 13.07
C GLU A 82 -22.86 -6.46 12.64
N ARG A 83 -23.78 -7.28 12.17
CA ARG A 83 -25.11 -6.80 11.79
C ARG A 83 -25.88 -6.45 13.06
N ALA A 84 -26.42 -5.23 13.10
CA ALA A 84 -27.34 -4.80 14.16
C ALA A 84 -28.66 -5.59 14.11
#